data_AF-A0A9D1PA06-F1
#
_entry.id   AF-A0A9D1PA06-F1
#
_cell.length_a   1.000
_cell.length_b   1.000
_cell.length_c   1.000
_cell.angle_alpha   90.00
_cell.angle_beta   90.00
_cell.angle_gamma   90.00
#
_symmetry.space_group_name_H-M   'P 1'
#
loop_
_entity.id
_entity.type
_entity.pdbx_description
1 polymer ?
#
loop_
_entity_poly.entity_id
_entity_poly.type
_entity_poly.pdbx_seq_one_letter_code
_entity_poly.pdbx_strand_id
1 'polypeptide(L)'
;MNRKLLQSVREYKKESIMTPILVIFEVFMEVLIPLLMARIIDVGIANGDMGYILSIGVVLVIMAMVSLFFGAMAGRTGAIASSGYAKNLRHDIFYKIQEFSFKNIDHFSTSSLVTRLTTDITNIQMAYMMTIRMLVRAPIMIILSLVMTLTINADIALMLLITVPILGGALIFIAKKAHPHFIQVFDEYDVLNNTVQENVNAARVVKAYVRAEHEDEKFHKISGIVYKLFTAAEKIVAWNNPVMMFTMYLV
;
A
#
# COMPACT_ATOMS: atom_id res chain seq x y z
N MET A 1 -3.42 -16.10 4.73
CA MET A 1 -4.61 -15.36 5.19
C MET A 1 -5.71 -16.37 5.55
N ASN A 2 -6.08 -16.47 6.82
CA ASN A 2 -6.91 -17.58 7.35
C ASN A 2 -8.30 -17.67 6.68
N ARG A 3 -8.70 -18.88 6.26
CA ARG A 3 -9.99 -19.18 5.58
C ARG A 3 -11.24 -18.68 6.32
N LYS A 4 -11.15 -18.44 7.64
CA LYS A 4 -12.24 -17.87 8.46
C LYS A 4 -12.48 -16.38 8.22
N LEU A 5 -11.44 -15.59 7.94
CA LEU A 5 -11.58 -14.15 7.68
C LEU A 5 -12.24 -13.90 6.31
N LEU A 6 -12.00 -14.77 5.33
CA LEU A 6 -12.66 -14.71 4.02
C LEU A 6 -14.15 -15.11 4.09
N GLN A 7 -14.59 -15.83 5.13
CA GLN A 7 -16.01 -16.16 5.31
C GLN A 7 -16.84 -14.93 5.70
N SER A 8 -16.29 -13.91 6.37
CA SER A 8 -17.04 -12.69 6.73
C SER A 8 -17.35 -11.77 5.54
N VAL A 9 -16.83 -12.09 4.34
CA VAL A 9 -17.25 -11.44 3.07
C VAL A 9 -18.70 -11.80 2.69
N ARG A 10 -19.29 -12.85 3.32
CA ARG A 10 -20.70 -13.33 3.23
C ARG A 10 -21.58 -12.61 2.18
N GLU A 11 -22.17 -11.46 2.53
CA GLU A 11 -23.17 -10.75 1.71
C GLU A 11 -22.54 -9.90 0.59
N TYR A 12 -21.29 -9.47 0.73
CA TYR A 12 -20.60 -8.54 -0.18
C TYR A 12 -19.72 -9.23 -1.23
N LYS A 13 -19.86 -10.56 -1.38
CA LYS A 13 -19.12 -11.34 -2.41
C LYS A 13 -19.35 -10.82 -3.83
N LYS A 14 -20.57 -10.36 -4.15
CA LYS A 14 -20.89 -9.81 -5.47
C LYS A 14 -20.08 -8.54 -5.77
N GLU A 15 -20.07 -7.59 -4.85
CA GLU A 15 -19.34 -6.32 -5.00
C GLU A 15 -17.83 -6.52 -4.94
N SER A 16 -17.36 -7.48 -4.13
CA SER A 16 -15.97 -7.88 -4.05
C SER A 16 -15.44 -8.54 -5.33
N ILE A 17 -16.28 -9.19 -6.13
CA ILE A 17 -15.92 -9.76 -7.43
C ILE A 17 -16.12 -8.74 -8.55
N MET A 18 -17.12 -7.86 -8.42
CA MET A 18 -17.38 -6.80 -9.38
C MET A 18 -16.28 -5.73 -9.37
N THR A 19 -15.69 -5.44 -8.21
CA THR A 19 -14.62 -4.44 -8.10
C THR A 19 -13.37 -4.80 -8.93
N PRO A 20 -12.79 -6.02 -8.84
CA PRO A 20 -11.69 -6.45 -9.72
C PRO A 20 -12.03 -6.36 -11.20
N ILE A 21 -13.25 -6.75 -11.59
CA ILE A 21 -13.68 -6.71 -12.99
C ILE A 21 -13.71 -5.27 -13.50
N LEU A 22 -14.28 -4.34 -12.72
CA LEU A 22 -14.32 -2.93 -13.08
C LEU A 22 -12.90 -2.33 -13.17
N VAL A 23 -11.99 -2.71 -12.26
CA VAL A 23 -10.57 -2.31 -12.33
C VAL A 23 -9.90 -2.85 -13.59
N ILE A 24 -10.21 -4.07 -14.02
CA ILE A 24 -9.67 -4.63 -15.27
C ILE A 24 -10.09 -3.79 -16.47
N PHE A 25 -11.37 -3.42 -16.55
CA PHE A 25 -11.88 -2.56 -17.61
C PHE A 25 -11.27 -1.15 -17.56
N GLU A 26 -11.12 -0.57 -16.36
CA GLU A 26 -10.43 0.70 -16.15
C GLU A 26 -9.00 0.65 -16.71
N VAL A 27 -8.19 -0.34 -16.30
CA VAL A 27 -6.80 -0.47 -16.78
C VAL A 27 -6.74 -0.70 -18.28
N PHE A 28 -7.65 -1.50 -18.84
CA PHE A 28 -7.70 -1.74 -20.28
C PHE A 28 -7.94 -0.44 -21.07
N MET A 29 -8.84 0.42 -20.59
CA MET A 29 -9.08 1.73 -21.20
C MET A 29 -7.88 2.66 -21.02
N GLU A 30 -7.26 2.70 -19.84
CA GLU A 30 -6.05 3.52 -19.60
C GLU A 30 -4.91 3.13 -20.55
N VAL A 31 -4.69 1.83 -20.77
CA VAL A 31 -3.63 1.32 -21.64
C VAL A 31 -3.91 1.58 -23.13
N LEU A 32 -5.17 1.74 -23.53
CA LEU A 32 -5.54 2.10 -24.91
C LEU A 32 -5.31 3.58 -25.25
N ILE A 33 -5.32 4.47 -24.25
CA ILE A 33 -5.16 5.93 -24.47
C ILE A 33 -3.84 6.25 -25.21
N PRO A 34 -2.67 5.73 -24.79
CA PRO A 34 -1.41 5.93 -25.54
C PRO A 34 -1.45 5.46 -26.99
N LEU A 35 -2.19 4.40 -27.30
CA LEU A 35 -2.28 3.87 -28.67
C LEU A 35 -3.09 4.80 -29.58
N LEU A 36 -4.16 5.41 -29.05
CA LEU A 36 -4.89 6.45 -29.78
C LEU A 36 -4.04 7.70 -29.96
N MET A 37 -3.25 8.07 -28.95
CA MET A 37 -2.29 9.17 -29.05
C MET A 37 -1.25 8.93 -30.14
N ALA A 38 -0.69 7.71 -30.24
CA ALA A 38 0.22 7.34 -31.32
C ALA A 38 -0.44 7.49 -32.70
N ARG A 39 -1.70 7.05 -32.86
CA ARG A 39 -2.44 7.22 -34.13
C ARG A 39 -2.71 8.69 -34.49
N ILE A 40 -2.93 9.57 -33.50
CA ILE A 40 -3.06 11.02 -33.75
C ILE A 40 -1.76 11.54 -34.38
N ILE A 41 -0.61 11.13 -33.86
CA ILE A 41 0.70 11.57 -34.34
C ILE A 41 1.01 10.96 -35.72
N ASP A 42 0.93 9.64 -35.82
CA ASP A 42 1.39 8.89 -37.00
C ASP A 42 0.48 9.06 -38.22
N VAL A 43 -0.82 9.26 -38.03
CA VAL A 43 -1.81 9.34 -39.13
C VAL A 43 -2.42 10.73 -39.22
N GLY A 44 -2.77 11.36 -38.10
CA GLY A 44 -3.39 12.68 -38.10
C GLY A 44 -2.40 13.77 -38.47
N ILE A 45 -1.34 13.91 -37.69
CA ILE A 45 -0.34 14.97 -37.88
C ILE A 45 0.51 14.71 -39.13
N ALA A 46 0.93 13.47 -39.37
CA ALA A 46 1.74 13.13 -40.54
C ALA A 46 1.02 13.37 -41.89
N ASN A 47 -0.30 13.14 -41.96
CA ASN A 47 -1.08 13.38 -43.19
C ASN A 47 -1.75 14.76 -43.24
N GLY A 48 -1.65 15.57 -42.18
CA GLY A 48 -2.26 16.90 -42.10
C GLY A 48 -3.80 16.90 -42.07
N ASP A 49 -4.44 15.78 -41.73
CA ASP A 49 -5.90 15.65 -41.70
C ASP A 49 -6.46 16.11 -40.33
N MET A 50 -6.87 17.37 -40.28
CA MET A 50 -7.47 17.97 -39.09
C MET A 50 -8.81 17.29 -38.70
N GLY A 51 -9.54 16.73 -39.65
CA GLY A 51 -10.79 15.99 -39.38
C GLY A 51 -10.53 14.66 -38.69
N TYR A 52 -9.46 13.96 -39.09
CA TYR A 52 -9.01 12.74 -38.42
C TYR A 52 -8.52 13.03 -36.99
N ILE A 53 -7.73 14.10 -36.80
CA ILE A 53 -7.27 14.52 -35.47
C ILE A 53 -8.46 14.85 -34.56
N LEU A 54 -9.45 15.62 -35.04
CA LEU A 54 -10.61 16.02 -34.24
C LEU A 54 -11.48 14.81 -33.87
N SER A 55 -11.72 13.90 -34.81
CA SER A 55 -12.53 12.70 -34.56
C SER A 55 -11.88 11.76 -33.56
N ILE A 56 -10.57 11.50 -33.66
CA ILE A 56 -9.86 10.68 -32.67
C ILE A 56 -9.75 11.42 -31.33
N GLY A 57 -9.57 12.74 -31.34
CA GLY A 57 -9.56 13.55 -30.12
C GLY A 57 -10.88 13.43 -29.34
N VAL A 58 -12.02 13.46 -30.03
CA VAL A 58 -13.34 13.24 -29.40
C VAL A 58 -13.45 11.81 -28.85
N VAL A 59 -13.00 10.80 -29.59
CA VAL A 59 -12.98 9.41 -29.11
C VAL A 59 -12.11 9.26 -27.86
N LEU A 60 -10.96 9.94 -27.80
CA LEU A 60 -10.07 9.93 -26.65
C LEU A 60 -10.75 10.53 -25.41
N VAL A 61 -11.45 11.66 -25.57
CA VAL A 61 -12.21 12.27 -24.46
C VAL A 61 -13.32 11.34 -23.98
N ILE A 62 -14.05 10.69 -24.89
CA ILE A 62 -15.08 9.71 -24.52
C ILE A 62 -14.46 8.54 -23.76
N MET A 63 -13.34 8.00 -24.22
CA MET A 63 -12.64 6.91 -23.54
C MET A 63 -12.11 7.32 -22.16
N ALA A 64 -11.57 8.53 -22.01
CA ALA A 64 -11.14 9.05 -20.72
C ALA A 64 -12.32 9.17 -19.74
N MET A 65 -13.47 9.66 -20.20
CA MET A 65 -14.70 9.75 -19.40
C MET A 65 -15.22 8.37 -19.00
N VAL A 66 -15.18 7.40 -19.91
CA VAL A 66 -15.57 6.00 -19.65
C VAL A 66 -14.60 5.36 -18.64
N SER A 67 -13.30 5.57 -18.80
CA SER A 67 -12.28 5.09 -17.84
C SER A 67 -12.49 5.70 -16.45
N LEU A 68 -12.77 7.00 -16.37
CA LEU A 68 -13.08 7.68 -15.12
C LEU A 68 -14.36 7.11 -14.47
N PHE A 69 -15.39 6.83 -15.26
CA PHE A 69 -16.62 6.23 -14.79
C PHE A 69 -16.37 4.82 -14.21
N PHE A 70 -15.61 3.97 -14.91
CA PHE A 70 -15.24 2.65 -14.41
C PHE A 70 -14.37 2.72 -13.16
N GLY A 71 -13.39 3.63 -13.09
CA GLY A 71 -12.55 3.83 -11.91
C GLY A 71 -13.33 4.37 -10.69
N ALA A 72 -14.27 5.29 -10.92
CA ALA A 72 -15.16 5.79 -9.86
C ALA A 72 -16.11 4.70 -9.36
N MET A 73 -16.67 3.88 -10.27
CA MET A 73 -17.54 2.77 -9.92
C MET A 73 -16.78 1.65 -9.19
N ALA A 74 -15.54 1.35 -9.61
CA ALA A 74 -14.63 0.45 -8.91
C ALA A 74 -14.28 0.98 -7.52
N GLY A 75 -14.02 2.29 -7.38
CA GLY A 75 -13.79 2.93 -6.09
C GLY A 75 -15.00 2.81 -5.16
N ARG A 76 -16.21 3.07 -5.68
CA ARG A 76 -17.47 2.95 -4.92
C ARG A 76 -17.73 1.51 -4.50
N THR A 77 -17.69 0.55 -5.42
CA THR A 77 -17.94 -0.87 -5.14
C THR A 77 -16.90 -1.46 -4.20
N GLY A 78 -15.63 -1.06 -4.35
CA GLY A 78 -14.55 -1.45 -3.43
C GLY A 78 -14.75 -0.88 -2.02
N ALA A 79 -15.21 0.37 -1.91
CA ALA A 79 -15.52 1.00 -0.63
C ALA A 79 -16.73 0.36 0.07
N ILE A 80 -17.79 0.01 -0.68
CA ILE A 80 -18.96 -0.68 -0.12
C ILE A 80 -18.57 -2.11 0.30
N ALA A 81 -17.83 -2.86 -0.52
CA ALA A 81 -17.36 -4.20 -0.19
C ALA A 81 -16.47 -4.21 1.06
N SER A 82 -15.55 -3.25 1.17
CA SER A 82 -14.64 -3.12 2.32
C SER A 82 -15.37 -2.70 3.60
N SER A 83 -16.28 -1.72 3.50
CA SER A 83 -17.07 -1.26 4.65
C SER A 83 -18.08 -2.32 5.11
N GLY A 84 -18.69 -3.04 4.17
CA GLY A 84 -19.57 -4.17 4.41
C GLY A 84 -18.85 -5.35 5.08
N TYR A 85 -17.63 -5.65 4.62
CA TYR A 85 -16.75 -6.61 5.26
C TYR A 85 -16.43 -6.22 6.72
N ALA A 86 -16.06 -4.95 6.95
CA ALA A 86 -15.77 -4.44 8.28
C ALA A 86 -16.98 -4.48 9.21
N LYS A 87 -18.18 -4.20 8.69
CA LYS A 87 -19.44 -4.30 9.43
C LYS A 87 -19.69 -5.74 9.91
N ASN A 88 -19.58 -6.72 9.01
CA ASN A 88 -19.78 -8.13 9.34
C ASN A 88 -18.73 -8.63 10.34
N LEU A 89 -17.46 -8.28 10.11
CA LEU A 89 -16.37 -8.65 11.02
C LEU A 89 -16.56 -8.05 12.42
N ARG A 90 -16.98 -6.79 12.50
CA ARG A 90 -17.27 -6.13 13.78
C ARG A 90 -18.44 -6.78 14.51
N HIS A 91 -19.49 -7.14 13.78
CA HIS A 91 -20.62 -7.87 14.34
C HIS A 91 -20.20 -9.25 14.87
N ASP A 92 -19.50 -10.05 14.07
CA ASP A 92 -19.02 -11.39 14.46
C ASP A 92 -18.13 -11.34 15.71
N ILE A 93 -17.19 -10.40 15.77
CA ILE A 93 -16.29 -10.22 16.91
C ILE A 93 -17.07 -9.76 18.14
N PHE A 94 -18.02 -8.83 17.98
CA PHE A 94 -18.83 -8.32 19.10
C PHE A 94 -19.69 -9.42 19.74
N TYR A 95 -20.34 -10.26 18.94
CA TYR A 95 -21.10 -11.41 19.46
C TYR A 95 -20.18 -12.45 20.11
N LYS A 96 -18.99 -12.67 19.55
CA LYS A 96 -18.04 -13.62 20.14
C LYS A 96 -17.52 -13.16 21.51
N ILE A 97 -17.33 -11.86 21.69
CA ILE A 97 -16.92 -11.28 22.98
C ILE A 97 -18.04 -11.44 24.03
N GLN A 98 -19.31 -11.39 23.64
CA GLN A 98 -20.42 -11.62 24.58
C GLN A 98 -20.48 -13.07 25.10
N GLU A 99 -19.97 -14.04 24.33
CA GLU A 99 -19.87 -15.45 24.76
C GLU A 99 -18.63 -15.74 25.61
N PHE A 100 -17.76 -14.76 25.86
CA PHE A 100 -16.54 -14.98 26.63
C PHE A 100 -16.85 -15.14 28.12
N SER A 101 -16.29 -16.18 28.72
CA SER A 101 -16.23 -16.29 30.18
C SER A 101 -15.31 -15.21 30.75
N PHE A 102 -15.48 -14.87 32.03
CA PHE A 102 -14.60 -13.90 32.72
C PHE A 102 -13.11 -14.23 32.57
N LYS A 103 -12.74 -15.52 32.58
CA LYS A 103 -11.36 -15.98 32.33
C LYS A 103 -10.82 -15.61 30.94
N ASN A 104 -11.68 -15.61 29.92
CA ASN A 104 -11.29 -15.21 28.56
C ASN A 104 -11.19 -13.68 28.44
N ILE A 105 -12.03 -12.93 29.14
CA ILE A 105 -11.97 -11.46 29.20
C ILE A 105 -10.69 -11.01 29.91
N ASP A 106 -10.31 -11.67 31.01
CA ASP A 106 -9.06 -11.39 31.72
C ASP A 106 -7.83 -11.72 30.89
N HIS A 107 -7.88 -12.78 30.06
CA HIS A 107 -6.77 -13.12 29.16
C HIS A 107 -6.56 -12.07 28.07
N PHE A 108 -7.63 -11.55 27.47
CA PHE A 108 -7.51 -10.53 26.42
C PHE A 108 -7.43 -9.10 26.95
N SER A 109 -7.82 -8.83 28.19
CA SER A 109 -8.04 -7.50 28.77
C SER A 109 -9.12 -6.69 28.02
N THR A 110 -9.89 -5.90 28.76
CA THR A 110 -10.94 -5.03 28.18
C THR A 110 -10.35 -4.03 27.18
N SER A 111 -9.19 -3.45 27.47
CA SER A 111 -8.51 -2.49 26.60
C SER A 111 -8.09 -3.09 25.26
N SER A 112 -7.54 -4.31 25.23
CA SER A 112 -7.18 -4.97 23.95
C SER A 112 -8.41 -5.29 23.11
N LEU A 113 -9.51 -5.72 23.74
CA LEU A 113 -10.76 -6.02 23.04
C LEU A 113 -11.33 -4.79 22.35
N VAL A 114 -11.23 -3.60 22.96
CA VAL A 114 -11.64 -2.33 22.36
C VAL A 114 -10.78 -1.99 21.13
N THR A 115 -9.45 -2.10 21.24
CA THR A 115 -8.54 -1.85 20.11
C THR A 115 -8.81 -2.81 18.95
N ARG A 116 -9.07 -4.09 19.27
CA ARG A 116 -9.42 -5.13 18.28
C ARG A 116 -10.76 -4.89 17.59
N LEU A 117 -11.73 -4.28 18.27
CA LEU A 117 -13.05 -3.93 17.70
C LEU A 117 -13.04 -2.63 16.88
N THR A 118 -12.01 -1.81 17.04
CA THR A 118 -11.90 -0.48 16.42
C THR A 118 -10.78 -0.46 15.39
N THR A 119 -9.55 -0.26 15.87
CA THR A 119 -8.34 -0.01 15.07
C THR A 119 -7.96 -1.21 14.20
N ASP A 120 -8.04 -2.43 14.74
CA ASP A 120 -7.68 -3.61 13.94
C ASP A 120 -8.70 -3.84 12.82
N ILE A 121 -9.99 -3.64 13.07
CA ILE A 121 -11.03 -3.77 12.04
C ILE A 121 -10.84 -2.71 10.95
N THR A 122 -10.52 -1.45 11.31
CA THR A 122 -10.27 -0.41 10.31
C THR A 122 -9.00 -0.69 9.51
N ASN A 123 -7.95 -1.24 10.13
CA ASN A 123 -6.75 -1.67 9.42
C ASN A 123 -7.04 -2.82 8.44
N ILE A 124 -7.82 -3.82 8.85
CA ILE A 124 -8.23 -4.92 7.97
C ILE A 124 -9.14 -4.38 6.84
N GLN A 125 -10.04 -3.43 7.13
CA GLN A 125 -10.86 -2.75 6.14
C GLN A 125 -10.01 -2.09 5.04
N MET A 126 -9.01 -1.30 5.44
CA MET A 126 -8.08 -0.65 4.51
C MET A 126 -7.25 -1.66 3.73
N ALA A 127 -6.73 -2.70 4.39
CA ALA A 127 -5.98 -3.77 3.74
C ALA A 127 -6.82 -4.51 2.69
N TYR A 128 -8.10 -4.76 2.98
CA TYR A 128 -9.05 -5.37 2.03
C TYR A 128 -9.29 -4.47 0.82
N MET A 129 -9.48 -3.16 1.04
CA MET A 129 -9.63 -2.18 -0.03
C MET A 129 -8.39 -2.12 -0.94
N MET A 130 -7.19 -2.11 -0.35
CA MET A 130 -5.94 -2.14 -1.10
C MET A 130 -5.77 -3.45 -1.88
N THR A 131 -6.11 -4.58 -1.28
CA THR A 131 -5.98 -5.91 -1.91
C THR A 131 -6.86 -6.01 -3.15
N ILE A 132 -8.14 -5.62 -3.05
CA ILE A 132 -9.07 -5.78 -4.17
C ILE A 132 -8.77 -4.81 -5.32
N ARG A 133 -8.26 -3.61 -5.00
CA ARG A 133 -8.06 -2.55 -6.00
C ARG A 133 -6.63 -2.52 -6.52
N MET A 134 -5.66 -2.29 -5.64
CA MET A 134 -4.26 -2.06 -6.02
C MET A 134 -3.57 -3.36 -6.44
N LEU A 135 -3.81 -4.46 -5.72
CA LEU A 135 -3.16 -5.74 -6.01
C LEU A 135 -3.69 -6.37 -7.30
N VAL A 136 -4.94 -6.10 -7.69
CA VAL A 136 -5.47 -6.50 -9.00
C VAL A 136 -4.97 -5.57 -10.11
N ARG A 137 -4.98 -4.25 -9.87
CA ARG A 137 -4.58 -3.24 -10.86
C ARG A 137 -3.12 -3.40 -11.31
N ALA A 138 -2.18 -3.50 -10.38
CA ALA A 138 -0.75 -3.49 -10.67
C ALA A 138 -0.28 -4.61 -11.63
N PRO A 139 -0.56 -5.91 -11.38
CA PRO A 139 -0.12 -6.99 -12.28
C PRO A 139 -0.83 -6.92 -13.64
N ILE A 140 -2.10 -6.55 -13.67
CA ILE A 140 -2.87 -6.46 -14.92
C ILE A 140 -2.37 -5.31 -15.78
N MET A 141 -2.02 -4.18 -15.16
CA MET A 141 -1.35 -3.07 -15.83
C MET A 141 -0.02 -3.50 -16.43
N ILE A 142 0.84 -4.19 -15.66
CA ILE A 142 2.13 -4.68 -16.18
C ILE A 142 1.93 -5.62 -17.38
N ILE A 143 1.00 -6.57 -17.29
CA ILE A 143 0.74 -7.54 -18.36
C ILE A 143 0.19 -6.83 -19.61
N LEU A 144 -0.83 -5.98 -19.46
CA LEU A 144 -1.45 -5.28 -20.58
C LEU A 144 -0.48 -4.28 -21.24
N SER A 145 0.30 -3.55 -20.45
CA SER A 145 1.34 -2.66 -20.97
C SER A 145 2.40 -3.45 -21.74
N LEU A 146 2.88 -4.58 -21.21
CA LEU A 146 3.86 -5.42 -21.91
C LEU A 146 3.32 -5.95 -23.26
N VAL A 147 2.09 -6.46 -23.26
CA VAL A 147 1.42 -6.95 -24.48
C VAL A 147 1.26 -5.83 -25.53
N MET A 148 0.93 -4.61 -25.09
CA MET A 148 0.78 -3.47 -25.98
C MET A 148 2.10 -2.92 -26.48
N THR A 149 3.16 -2.89 -25.67
CA THR A 149 4.48 -2.51 -26.18
C THR A 149 4.97 -3.52 -27.22
N LEU A 150 4.74 -4.83 -26.99
CA LEU A 150 5.09 -5.88 -27.95
C LEU A 150 4.40 -5.70 -29.31
N THR A 151 3.18 -5.15 -29.35
CA THR A 151 2.47 -4.91 -30.61
C THR A 151 2.96 -3.66 -31.36
N ILE A 152 3.55 -2.70 -30.65
CA ILE A 152 4.12 -1.47 -31.25
C ILE A 152 5.53 -1.75 -31.76
N ASN A 153 6.44 -2.24 -30.91
CA ASN A 153 7.82 -2.50 -31.26
C ASN A 153 8.46 -3.54 -30.33
N ALA A 154 9.00 -4.62 -30.91
CA ALA A 154 9.60 -5.73 -30.17
C ALA A 154 10.89 -5.35 -29.44
N ASP A 155 11.67 -4.39 -29.95
CA ASP A 155 12.94 -3.96 -29.35
C ASP A 155 12.70 -3.17 -28.06
N ILE A 156 11.72 -2.25 -28.07
CA ILE A 156 11.32 -1.47 -26.89
C ILE A 156 10.70 -2.39 -25.83
N ALA A 157 9.91 -3.38 -26.26
CA ALA A 157 9.33 -4.35 -25.35
C ALA A 157 10.39 -5.24 -24.67
N LEU A 158 11.43 -5.65 -25.40
CA LEU A 158 12.57 -6.40 -24.85
C LEU A 158 13.34 -5.57 -23.81
N MET A 159 13.56 -4.28 -24.07
CA MET A 159 14.19 -3.38 -23.08
C MET A 159 13.36 -3.28 -21.79
N LEU A 160 12.03 -3.12 -21.89
CA LEU A 160 11.16 -3.11 -20.71
C LEU A 160 11.15 -4.45 -19.96
N LEU A 161 11.14 -5.57 -20.70
CA LEU A 161 11.18 -6.92 -20.12
C LEU A 161 12.45 -7.16 -19.30
N ILE A 162 13.59 -6.59 -19.72
CA ILE A 162 14.86 -6.69 -18.99
C ILE A 162 14.90 -5.70 -17.83
N THR A 163 14.37 -4.50 -18.02
CA THR A 163 14.44 -3.42 -17.03
C THR A 163 13.56 -3.69 -15.81
N VAL A 164 12.35 -4.22 -16.01
CA VAL A 164 11.40 -4.47 -14.90
C VAL A 164 11.98 -5.44 -13.84
N PRO A 165 12.57 -6.60 -14.20
CA PRO A 165 13.26 -7.48 -13.26
C PRO A 165 14.49 -6.84 -12.61
N ILE A 166 15.26 -6.03 -13.33
CA ILE A 166 16.43 -5.32 -12.78
C ILE A 166 15.98 -4.32 -11.71
N LEU A 167 14.96 -3.51 -12.00
CA LEU A 167 14.35 -2.59 -11.04
C LEU A 167 13.81 -3.36 -9.84
N GLY A 168 13.01 -4.41 -10.08
CA GLY A 168 12.45 -5.25 -9.03
C GLY A 168 13.53 -5.86 -8.14
N GLY A 169 14.61 -6.38 -8.74
CA GLY A 169 15.76 -6.91 -8.02
C GLY A 169 16.47 -5.86 -7.17
N ALA A 170 16.70 -4.67 -7.70
CA ALA A 170 17.31 -3.56 -6.97
C ALA A 170 16.44 -3.13 -5.77
N LEU A 171 15.12 -3.02 -5.97
CA LEU A 171 14.17 -2.69 -4.92
C LEU A 171 14.10 -3.77 -3.82
N ILE A 172 14.08 -5.05 -4.21
CA ILE A 172 14.11 -6.16 -3.25
C ILE A 172 15.43 -6.17 -2.48
N PHE A 173 16.55 -5.87 -3.13
CA PHE A 173 17.85 -5.78 -2.47
C PHE A 173 17.89 -4.66 -1.43
N ILE A 174 17.40 -3.46 -1.77
CA ILE A 174 17.26 -2.33 -0.83
C ILE A 174 16.36 -2.73 0.33
N ALA A 175 15.19 -3.31 0.06
CA ALA A 175 14.24 -3.73 1.08
C ALA A 175 14.85 -4.78 2.03
N LYS A 176 15.52 -5.80 1.48
CA LYS A 176 16.18 -6.85 2.27
C LYS A 176 17.34 -6.31 3.11
N LYS A 177 18.04 -5.28 2.63
CA LYS A 177 19.12 -4.62 3.39
C LYS A 177 18.57 -3.70 4.47
N ALA A 178 17.47 -2.98 4.22
CA ALA A 178 16.84 -2.08 5.18
C ALA A 178 16.07 -2.84 6.28
N HIS A 179 15.43 -3.96 5.97
CA HIS A 179 14.61 -4.73 6.89
C HIS A 179 15.29 -5.08 8.24
N PRO A 180 16.52 -5.64 8.28
CA PRO A 180 17.19 -5.93 9.56
C PRO A 180 17.51 -4.66 10.36
N HIS A 181 17.79 -3.52 9.70
CA HIS A 181 17.98 -2.26 10.41
C HIS A 181 16.68 -1.75 11.03
N PHE A 182 15.54 -1.91 10.34
CA PHE A 182 14.23 -1.57 10.92
C PHE A 182 13.88 -2.44 12.12
N ILE A 183 14.20 -3.74 12.09
CA ILE A 183 13.98 -4.61 13.27
C ILE A 183 14.78 -4.12 14.46
N GLN A 184 16.08 -3.84 14.28
CA GLN A 184 16.94 -3.31 15.36
C GLN A 184 16.45 -1.95 15.87
N VAL A 185 15.94 -1.10 14.98
CA VAL A 185 15.33 0.17 15.36
C VAL A 185 14.12 -0.05 16.27
N PHE A 186 13.24 -1.01 15.96
CA PHE A 186 12.07 -1.29 16.79
C PHE A 186 12.46 -1.83 18.17
N ASP A 187 13.46 -2.74 18.24
CA ASP A 187 13.96 -3.27 19.52
C ASP A 187 14.53 -2.14 20.41
N GLU A 188 15.35 -1.25 19.86
CA GLU A 188 15.93 -0.11 20.61
C GLU A 188 14.89 0.95 20.98
N TYR A 189 13.86 1.13 20.14
CA TYR A 189 12.75 2.03 20.44
C TYR A 189 11.92 1.52 21.64
N ASP A 190 11.74 0.21 21.76
CA ASP A 190 11.07 -0.39 22.92
C ASP A 190 11.89 -0.20 24.21
N VAL A 191 13.23 -0.32 24.14
CA VAL A 191 14.13 -0.03 25.28
C VAL A 191 14.05 1.45 25.70
N LEU A 192 14.02 2.37 24.73
CA LEU A 192 13.82 3.80 25.00
C LEU A 192 12.50 4.05 25.71
N ASN A 193 11.41 3.48 25.20
CA ASN A 193 10.08 3.66 25.74
C ASN A 193 9.97 3.10 27.18
N ASN A 194 10.54 1.92 27.43
CA ASN A 194 10.62 1.35 28.79
C ASN A 194 11.39 2.27 29.75
N THR A 195 12.53 2.82 29.32
CA THR A 195 13.33 3.75 30.14
C THR A 195 12.56 5.02 30.47
N VAL A 196 11.83 5.58 29.50
CA VAL A 196 10.97 6.74 29.73
C VAL A 196 9.84 6.39 30.70
N GLN A 197 9.21 5.23 30.54
CA GLN A 197 8.11 4.79 31.40
C GLN A 197 8.56 4.56 32.85
N GLU A 198 9.73 3.94 33.06
CA GLU A 198 10.36 3.80 34.37
C GLU A 198 10.66 5.16 35.01
N ASN A 199 11.24 6.09 34.26
CA ASN A 199 11.56 7.43 34.76
C ASN A 199 10.32 8.24 35.14
N VAL A 200 9.24 8.14 34.36
CA VAL A 200 7.97 8.82 34.67
C VAL A 200 7.32 8.20 35.93
N ASN A 201 7.28 6.87 36.04
CA ASN A 201 6.71 6.19 37.19
C ASN A 201 7.53 6.41 38.48
N ALA A 202 8.86 6.41 38.36
CA ALA A 202 9.81 6.56 39.46
C ALA A 202 10.32 8.01 39.62
N ALA A 203 9.65 9.01 39.04
CA ALA A 203 10.11 10.40 39.03
C ALA A 203 10.41 10.96 40.44
N ARG A 204 9.65 10.53 41.45
CA ARG A 204 9.90 10.89 42.86
C ARG A 204 11.18 10.28 43.41
N VAL A 205 11.51 9.05 43.01
CA VAL A 205 12.72 8.32 43.42
C VAL A 205 13.95 8.96 42.77
N VAL A 206 13.89 9.25 41.46
CA VAL A 206 14.98 9.90 40.71
C VAL A 206 15.34 11.26 41.33
N LYS A 207 14.32 12.06 41.71
CA LYS A 207 14.51 13.35 42.38
C LYS A 207 15.03 13.19 43.81
N ALA A 208 14.53 12.22 44.58
CA ALA A 208 14.96 11.96 45.96
C ALA A 208 16.44 11.55 46.06
N TYR A 209 16.95 10.82 45.06
CA TYR A 209 18.36 10.42 44.98
C TYR A 209 19.25 11.39 44.19
N VAL A 210 18.71 12.53 43.71
CA VAL A 210 19.44 13.53 42.90
C VAL A 210 20.14 12.87 41.69
N ARG A 211 19.46 11.91 41.04
CA ARG A 211 20.00 11.12 39.92
C ARG A 211 19.50 11.58 38.55
N ALA A 212 18.95 12.79 38.45
CA ALA A 212 18.41 13.32 37.20
C ALA A 212 19.45 13.33 36.07
N GLU A 213 20.66 13.85 36.32
CA GLU A 213 21.73 13.89 35.30
C GLU A 213 22.12 12.48 34.81
N HIS A 214 22.05 11.46 35.67
CA HIS A 214 22.37 10.09 35.29
C HIS A 214 21.31 9.50 34.35
N GLU A 215 20.04 9.77 34.63
CA GLU A 215 18.93 9.33 33.78
C GLU A 215 18.90 10.10 32.45
N ASP A 216 19.27 11.39 32.44
CA ASP A 216 19.45 12.17 31.22
C ASP A 216 20.58 11.61 30.35
N GLU A 217 21.71 11.23 30.94
CA GLU A 217 22.84 10.63 30.21
C GLU A 217 22.47 9.25 29.64
N LYS A 218 21.71 8.45 30.40
CA LYS A 218 21.15 7.17 29.94
C LYS A 218 20.17 7.36 28.78
N PHE A 219 19.26 8.34 28.89
CA PHE A 219 18.32 8.68 27.83
C PHE A 219 19.04 9.16 26.56
N HIS A 220 20.04 10.03 26.67
CA HIS A 220 20.83 10.50 25.54
C HIS A 220 21.60 9.37 24.83
N LYS A 221 22.14 8.39 25.58
CA LYS A 221 22.80 7.22 24.98
C LYS A 221 21.82 6.40 24.15
N ILE A 222 20.65 6.06 24.70
CA ILE A 222 19.64 5.24 24.00
C ILE A 222 19.05 6.01 22.81
N SER A 223 18.69 7.28 23.00
CA SER A 223 18.18 8.15 21.93
C SER A 223 19.20 8.31 20.80
N GLY A 224 20.49 8.43 21.11
CA GLY A 224 21.56 8.51 20.12
C GLY A 224 21.75 7.22 19.31
N ILE A 225 21.51 6.04 19.92
CA ILE A 225 21.52 4.75 19.23
C ILE A 225 20.34 4.67 18.26
N VAL A 226 19.13 4.98 18.73
CA VAL A 226 17.90 5.02 17.91
C VAL A 226 18.08 5.97 16.73
N TYR A 227 18.61 7.18 16.96
CA TYR A 227 18.89 8.16 15.91
C TYR A 227 19.85 7.62 14.83
N LYS A 228 20.97 7.01 15.25
CA LYS A 228 21.95 6.44 14.30
C LYS A 228 21.36 5.31 13.48
N LEU A 229 20.60 4.42 14.11
CA LEU A 229 19.96 3.29 13.44
C LEU A 229 18.86 3.75 12.47
N PHE A 230 17.99 4.67 12.88
CA PHE A 230 16.98 5.27 11.99
C PHE A 230 17.64 5.97 10.80
N THR A 231 18.68 6.78 11.06
CA THR A 231 19.40 7.49 9.99
C THR A 231 20.05 6.50 9.01
N ALA A 232 20.60 5.38 9.50
CA ALA A 232 21.17 4.35 8.64
C ALA A 232 20.09 3.64 7.80
N ALA A 233 18.96 3.28 8.42
CA ALA A 233 17.83 2.66 7.74
C ALA A 233 17.23 3.59 6.67
N GLU A 234 16.96 4.84 7.02
CA GLU A 234 16.44 5.83 6.08
C GLU A 234 17.42 6.15 4.97
N LYS A 235 18.73 6.22 5.24
CA LYS A 235 19.73 6.38 4.17
C LYS A 235 19.66 5.23 3.16
N ILE A 236 19.41 4.00 3.59
CA ILE A 236 19.23 2.86 2.68
C ILE A 236 17.93 3.00 1.89
N VAL A 237 16.82 3.39 2.54
CA VAL A 237 15.53 3.59 1.88
C VAL A 237 15.54 4.80 0.93
N ALA A 238 16.33 5.82 1.22
CA ALA A 238 16.46 7.02 0.39
C ALA A 238 17.00 6.69 -1.01
N TRP A 239 17.71 5.58 -1.19
CA TRP A 239 18.12 5.08 -2.51
C TRP A 239 16.96 4.61 -3.40
N ASN A 240 15.78 4.36 -2.84
CA ASN A 240 14.61 3.92 -3.60
C ASN A 240 14.23 4.93 -4.70
N ASN A 241 14.15 6.23 -4.37
CA ASN A 241 13.81 7.28 -5.33
C ASN A 241 14.87 7.47 -6.44
N PRO A 242 16.17 7.63 -6.13
CA PRO A 242 17.23 7.73 -7.14
C PRO A 242 17.31 6.51 -8.05
N VAL A 243 17.18 5.29 -7.52
CA VAL A 243 17.18 4.06 -8.33
C VAL A 243 15.98 4.03 -9.26
N MET A 244 14.79 4.36 -8.77
CA MET A 244 13.58 4.48 -9.59
C MET A 244 13.76 5.49 -10.73
N MET A 245 14.25 6.69 -10.43
CA MET A 245 14.49 7.72 -11.44
C MET A 245 15.56 7.29 -12.45
N PHE A 246 16.70 6.78 -11.97
CA PHE A 246 17.80 6.35 -12.84
C PHE A 246 17.36 5.28 -13.81
N THR A 247 16.62 4.27 -13.34
CA THR A 247 16.10 3.21 -14.22
C THR A 247 15.07 3.73 -15.22
N MET A 248 14.21 4.68 -14.84
CA MET A 248 13.24 5.28 -15.77
C MET A 248 13.88 6.19 -16.82
N TYR A 249 14.97 6.90 -16.51
CA TYR A 249 15.65 7.77 -17.47
C TYR A 249 16.61 7.02 -18.42
N LEU A 250 16.96 5.77 -18.07
CA LEU A 250 17.88 4.96 -18.87
C LEU A 250 17.15 4.16 -19.97
N VAL A 251 15.84 3.91 -19.78
CA VAL A 251 14.91 3.34 -20.78
C VAL A 251 14.24 4.45 -21.57
#